data_AF-A0A848XWD7-F1
#
_entry.id   AF-A0A848XWD7-F1
#
_cell.length_a   1.000
_cell.length_b   1.000
_cell.length_c   1.000
_cell.angle_alpha   90.00
_cell.angle_beta   90.00
_cell.angle_gamma   90.00
#
_symmetry.space_group_name_H-M   'P 1'
#
loop_
_entity.id
_entity.type
_entity.pdbx_description
1 polymer ?
#
loop_
_entity_poly.entity_id
_entity_poly.type
_entity_poly.pdbx_seq_one_letter_code
_entity_poly.pdbx_strand_id
1 'polypeptide(L)'
;MAAPTVACVEWTEPLMTAGHWMPDLVAHAGGRAVLAVAGQPSPVITWETLVKADPDVITVAACGRSIEEGVSDLGDLRARAEWGWLQAVQRGRVYVFDGSAYFNRPGPRLVRSAELLAAALHGDRAGVAVEPGAFLRVEA
;
A
#
# COMPACT_ATOMS: atom_id res chain seq x y z
N MET A 1 8.16 -6.35 18.94
CA MET A 1 8.14 -6.78 17.52
C MET A 1 8.51 -5.57 16.68
N ALA A 2 9.27 -5.74 15.59
CA ALA A 2 9.60 -4.64 14.69
C ALA A 2 8.36 -4.18 13.90
N ALA A 3 8.29 -2.89 13.55
CA ALA A 3 7.24 -2.34 12.69
C ALA A 3 7.37 -2.91 11.26
N PRO A 4 6.26 -3.38 10.64
CA PRO A 4 6.31 -3.95 9.29
C PRO A 4 6.74 -2.89 8.27
N THR A 5 7.59 -3.28 7.32
CA THR A 5 7.91 -2.43 6.17
C THR A 5 6.76 -2.42 5.17
N VAL A 6 6.49 -1.25 4.60
CA VAL A 6 5.36 -1.05 3.69
C VAL A 6 5.82 -0.33 2.44
N ALA A 7 5.63 -0.95 1.28
CA ALA A 7 5.71 -0.25 0.00
C ALA A 7 4.29 0.18 -0.41
N CYS A 8 4.05 1.49 -0.44
CA CYS A 8 2.78 2.04 -0.88
C CYS A 8 2.87 2.36 -2.37
N VAL A 9 2.30 1.52 -3.22
CA VAL A 9 2.24 1.71 -4.67
C VAL A 9 1.07 2.66 -5.00
N GLU A 10 1.37 3.76 -5.67
CA GLU A 10 0.36 4.71 -6.16
C GLU A 10 0.05 4.53 -7.66
N TRP A 11 0.97 3.93 -8.41
CA TRP A 11 0.82 3.66 -9.83
C TRP A 11 1.65 2.44 -10.22
N THR A 12 1.10 1.56 -11.06
CA THR A 12 1.70 0.25 -11.37
C THR A 12 2.63 0.29 -12.57
N GLU A 13 2.36 1.15 -13.57
CA GLU A 13 3.19 1.31 -14.77
C GLU A 13 3.12 2.77 -15.30
N PRO A 14 4.19 3.59 -15.13
CA PRO A 14 5.46 3.25 -14.47
C PRO A 14 5.27 2.97 -12.97
N LEU A 15 6.10 2.09 -12.40
CA LEU A 15 5.99 1.72 -10.99
C LEU A 15 6.37 2.91 -10.10
N MET A 16 5.38 3.44 -9.36
CA MET A 16 5.53 4.60 -8.48
C MET A 16 5.10 4.28 -7.06
N THR A 17 5.82 4.82 -6.10
CA THR A 17 5.45 4.72 -4.68
C THR A 17 4.99 6.06 -4.14
N ALA A 18 4.03 6.02 -3.21
CA ALA A 18 3.37 7.18 -2.66
C ALA A 18 4.30 7.96 -1.71
N GLY A 19 4.70 9.15 -2.16
CA GLY A 19 5.39 10.14 -1.34
C GLY A 19 4.43 11.02 -0.54
N HIS A 20 4.80 12.29 -0.38
CA HIS A 20 4.03 13.32 0.30
C HIS A 20 3.68 12.91 1.73
N TRP A 21 2.40 12.74 2.05
CA TRP A 21 1.88 12.44 3.39
C TRP A 21 1.68 10.93 3.62
N MET A 22 1.88 10.08 2.60
CA MET A 22 1.69 8.63 2.77
C MET A 22 2.71 8.01 3.74
N PRO A 23 4.01 8.35 3.71
CA PRO A 23 4.96 7.82 4.68
C PRO A 23 4.61 8.18 6.13
N ASP A 24 4.08 9.39 6.36
CA ASP A 24 3.61 9.81 7.68
C ASP A 24 2.40 8.99 8.12
N LEU A 25 1.42 8.73 7.25
CA LEU A 25 0.30 7.85 7.60
C LEU A 25 0.73 6.44 7.93
N VAL A 26 1.66 5.86 7.17
CA VAL A 26 2.20 4.53 7.46
C VAL A 26 2.85 4.50 8.84
N ALA A 27 3.58 5.56 9.21
CA ALA A 27 4.17 5.68 10.55
C ALA A 27 3.09 5.75 11.65
N HIS A 28 2.04 6.55 11.45
CA HIS A 28 0.91 6.62 12.39
C HIS A 28 0.12 5.31 12.49
N ALA A 29 0.09 4.53 11.40
CA ALA A 29 -0.52 3.20 11.36
C ALA A 29 0.35 2.10 12.01
N GLY A 30 1.53 2.44 12.54
CA GLY A 30 2.44 1.48 13.18
C GLY A 30 3.36 0.72 12.23
N GLY A 31 3.47 1.16 10.97
CA GLY A 31 4.38 0.63 9.96
C GLY A 31 5.60 1.49 9.72
N ARG A 32 6.44 1.07 8.76
CA ARG A 32 7.56 1.85 8.24
C ARG A 32 7.50 1.89 6.72
N ALA A 33 7.20 3.05 6.15
CA ALA A 33 7.22 3.21 4.70
C ALA A 33 8.65 2.99 4.16
N VAL A 34 8.74 2.29 3.03
CA VAL A 34 9.96 2.13 2.25
C VAL A 34 9.73 2.69 0.85
N LEU A 35 10.83 3.02 0.17
CA LEU A 35 10.84 3.47 -1.23
C LEU A 35 10.22 4.85 -1.49
N ALA A 36 9.69 5.51 -0.47
CA ALA A 36 9.26 6.91 -0.49
C ALA A 36 9.69 7.64 0.79
N VAL A 37 9.75 8.98 0.71
CA VAL A 37 10.16 9.86 1.82
C VAL A 37 9.05 10.85 2.13
N ALA A 38 8.77 11.05 3.42
CA ALA A 38 7.75 12.01 3.88
C ALA A 38 8.05 13.42 3.34
N GLY A 39 7.01 14.11 2.86
CA GLY A 39 7.09 15.45 2.28
C GLY A 39 7.75 15.55 0.91
N GLN A 40 8.27 14.46 0.35
CA GLN A 40 8.89 14.45 -0.99
C GLN A 40 7.90 13.98 -2.06
N PRO A 41 8.05 14.40 -3.33
CA PRO A 41 7.26 13.86 -4.42
C PRO A 41 7.35 12.34 -4.53
N SER A 42 6.30 11.73 -5.06
CA SER A 42 6.24 10.30 -5.30
C SER A 42 7.30 9.85 -6.32
N PRO A 43 8.24 8.97 -5.96
CA PRO A 43 9.28 8.53 -6.88
C PRO A 43 8.79 7.40 -7.78
N VAL A 44 9.23 7.45 -9.05
CA VAL A 44 9.26 6.28 -9.93
C VAL A 44 10.43 5.40 -9.49
N ILE A 45 10.17 4.11 -9.27
CA ILE A 45 11.17 3.14 -8.85
C ILE A 45 11.31 2.01 -9.87
N THR A 46 12.40 1.26 -9.78
CA THR A 46 12.59 0.05 -10.58
C THR A 46 12.10 -1.19 -9.85
N TRP A 47 11.85 -2.27 -10.59
CA TRP A 47 11.50 -3.57 -10.00
C TRP A 47 12.62 -4.13 -9.14
N GLU A 48 13.88 -3.97 -9.55
CA GLU A 48 15.04 -4.39 -8.76
C GLU A 48 15.10 -3.65 -7.43
N THR A 49 14.69 -2.38 -7.41
CA THR A 49 14.62 -1.58 -6.19
C THR A 49 13.53 -2.10 -5.24
N LEU A 50 12.35 -2.45 -5.78
CA LEU A 50 11.26 -3.06 -5.00
C LEU A 50 11.68 -4.44 -4.44
N VAL A 51 12.24 -5.30 -5.28
CA VAL A 51 12.72 -6.64 -4.90
C VAL A 51 13.81 -6.56 -3.84
N LYS A 52 14.75 -5.63 -3.97
CA LYS A 52 15.82 -5.44 -2.98
C LYS A 52 15.29 -4.91 -1.64
N ALA A 53 14.24 -4.10 -1.66
CA ALA A 53 13.62 -3.59 -0.44
C ALA A 53 12.76 -4.64 0.28
N ASP A 54 12.23 -5.62 -0.47
CA ASP A 54 11.43 -6.77 0.00
C ASP A 54 10.47 -6.42 1.16
N PRO A 55 9.45 -5.58 0.89
CA PRO A 55 8.57 -5.08 1.94
C PRO A 55 7.73 -6.19 2.57
N ASP A 56 7.43 -6.07 3.86
CA ASP A 56 6.56 -6.98 4.60
C ASP A 56 5.10 -6.90 4.14
N VAL A 57 4.70 -5.75 3.59
CA VAL A 57 3.36 -5.43 3.09
C VAL A 57 3.47 -4.56 1.83
N ILE A 58 2.62 -4.85 0.84
CA ILE A 58 2.41 -3.98 -0.33
C ILE A 58 0.99 -3.44 -0.27
N THR A 59 0.84 -2.12 -0.37
CA THR A 59 -0.48 -1.50 -0.52
C THR A 59 -0.56 -0.86 -1.89
N VAL A 60 -1.67 -1.06 -2.60
CA VAL A 60 -1.98 -0.35 -3.84
C VAL A 60 -3.12 0.62 -3.54
N ALA A 61 -2.83 1.91 -3.63
CA ALA A 61 -3.76 2.98 -3.31
C ALA A 61 -3.66 4.08 -4.37
N ALA A 62 -4.01 3.75 -5.61
CA ALA A 62 -3.97 4.71 -6.70
C ALA A 62 -4.99 5.83 -6.47
N CYS A 63 -4.51 7.07 -6.42
CA CYS A 63 -5.34 8.24 -6.14
C CYS A 63 -6.52 8.33 -7.14
N GLY A 64 -7.73 8.43 -6.60
CA GLY A 64 -8.93 8.59 -7.42
C GLY A 64 -9.49 7.30 -8.04
N ARG A 65 -8.89 6.13 -7.77
CA ARG A 65 -9.37 4.84 -8.27
C ARG A 65 -10.13 4.04 -7.21
N SER A 66 -11.12 3.28 -7.64
CA SER A 66 -11.84 2.31 -6.80
C SER A 66 -11.00 1.04 -6.58
N ILE A 67 -11.50 0.13 -5.73
CA ILE A 67 -10.86 -1.18 -5.53
C ILE A 67 -10.86 -1.99 -6.82
N GLU A 68 -11.96 -2.01 -7.57
CA GLU A 68 -12.09 -2.77 -8.82
C GLU A 68 -11.07 -2.32 -9.87
N GLU A 69 -10.88 -1.01 -9.99
CA GLU A 69 -9.86 -0.41 -10.85
C GLU A 69 -8.45 -0.78 -10.36
N GLY A 70 -8.18 -0.62 -9.06
CA GLY A 70 -6.88 -0.98 -8.48
C GLY A 70 -6.54 -2.46 -8.58
N VAL A 71 -7.53 -3.36 -8.51
CA VAL A 71 -7.35 -4.80 -8.76
C VAL A 71 -7.01 -5.08 -10.22
N SER A 72 -7.61 -4.34 -11.15
CA SER A 72 -7.28 -4.45 -12.57
C SER A 72 -5.83 -4.03 -12.84
N ASP A 73 -5.37 -2.97 -12.16
CA ASP A 73 -4.00 -2.46 -12.27
C ASP A 73 -2.95 -3.45 -11.73
N LEU A 74 -3.33 -4.39 -10.85
CA LEU A 74 -2.44 -5.47 -10.41
C LEU A 74 -2.01 -6.41 -11.54
N GLY A 75 -2.71 -6.42 -12.68
CA GLY A 75 -2.33 -7.20 -13.85
C GLY A 75 -0.89 -6.91 -14.29
N ASP A 76 -0.50 -5.63 -14.27
CA ASP A 76 0.85 -5.19 -14.64
C ASP A 76 1.90 -5.72 -13.66
N LEU A 77 1.57 -5.72 -12.37
CA LEU A 77 2.45 -6.24 -11.32
C LEU A 77 2.59 -7.76 -11.42
N ARG A 78 1.46 -8.47 -11.56
CA ARG A 78 1.40 -9.94 -11.65
C ARG A 78 2.05 -10.51 -12.90
N ALA A 79 2.14 -9.73 -13.98
CA ALA A 79 2.81 -10.14 -15.21
C ALA A 79 4.33 -10.26 -15.06
N ARG A 80 4.92 -9.70 -14.00
CA ARG A 80 6.36 -9.75 -13.71
C ARG A 80 6.71 -11.01 -12.94
N ALA A 81 7.74 -11.74 -13.37
CA ALA A 81 8.17 -12.97 -12.71
C ALA A 81 8.63 -12.72 -11.27
N GLU A 82 9.21 -11.54 -11.02
CA GLU A 82 9.73 -11.09 -9.74
C GLU A 82 8.63 -10.87 -8.69
N TRP A 83 7.38 -10.67 -9.11
CA TRP A 83 6.25 -10.48 -8.22
C TRP A 83 6.12 -11.62 -7.21
N GLY A 84 6.24 -12.87 -7.68
CA GLY A 84 6.17 -14.05 -6.82
C GLY A 84 7.35 -14.21 -5.84
N TRP A 85 8.42 -13.41 -5.98
CA TRP A 85 9.59 -13.48 -5.11
C TRP A 85 9.42 -12.65 -3.84
N LEU A 86 8.53 -11.65 -3.86
CA LEU A 86 8.32 -10.72 -2.75
C LEU A 86 7.66 -11.42 -1.55
N GLN A 87 8.18 -11.18 -0.35
CA GLN A 87 7.62 -11.76 0.88
C GLN A 87 6.16 -11.34 1.11
N ALA A 88 5.82 -10.09 0.79
CA ALA A 88 4.44 -9.62 0.86
C ALA A 88 3.49 -10.48 0.02
N VAL A 89 3.91 -10.89 -1.19
CA VAL A 89 3.09 -11.72 -2.10
C VAL A 89 2.98 -13.14 -1.55
N GLN A 90 4.10 -13.76 -1.20
CA GLN A 90 4.13 -15.13 -0.67
C GLN A 90 3.31 -15.30 0.62
N ARG A 91 3.20 -14.23 1.42
CA ARG A 91 2.43 -14.22 2.68
C ARG A 91 1.00 -13.69 2.52
N GLY A 92 0.58 -13.36 1.30
CA GLY A 92 -0.75 -12.80 1.02
C GLY A 92 -1.00 -11.46 1.71
N ARG A 93 0.03 -10.63 1.86
CA ARG A 93 0.00 -9.29 2.49
C ARG A 93 0.07 -8.19 1.43
N VAL A 94 -0.73 -8.34 0.39
CA VAL A 94 -0.96 -7.34 -0.65
C VAL A 94 -2.38 -6.83 -0.50
N TYR A 95 -2.54 -5.51 -0.39
CA TYR A 95 -3.83 -4.88 -0.15
C TYR A 95 -4.12 -3.81 -1.20
N VAL A 96 -5.30 -3.84 -1.79
CA VAL A 96 -5.80 -2.78 -2.67
C VAL A 96 -6.81 -1.95 -1.89
N PHE A 97 -6.55 -0.66 -1.73
CA PHE A 97 -7.45 0.26 -1.05
C PHE A 97 -8.33 1.01 -2.05
N ASP A 98 -9.51 1.47 -1.60
CA ASP A 98 -10.25 2.51 -2.33
C ASP A 98 -9.49 3.84 -2.23
N GLY A 99 -8.64 4.08 -3.23
CA GLY A 99 -7.83 5.29 -3.32
C GLY A 99 -8.67 6.55 -3.54
N SER A 100 -9.84 6.43 -4.16
CA SER A 100 -10.78 7.54 -4.34
C SER A 100 -11.37 8.03 -3.02
N ALA A 101 -11.74 7.10 -2.13
CA ALA A 101 -12.44 7.38 -0.90
C ALA A 101 -11.51 7.79 0.25
N TYR A 102 -10.29 7.24 0.29
CA TYR A 102 -9.39 7.34 1.43
C TYR A 102 -8.04 8.00 1.12
N PHE A 103 -7.57 7.99 -0.12
CA PHE A 103 -6.19 8.43 -0.42
C PHE A 103 -6.05 9.55 -1.44
N ASN A 104 -7.16 10.11 -1.94
CA ASN A 104 -7.12 11.14 -2.98
C ASN A 104 -6.71 12.54 -2.46
N ARG A 105 -7.06 12.88 -1.21
CA ARG A 105 -6.80 14.22 -0.64
C ARG A 105 -6.43 14.15 0.83
N PRO A 106 -5.46 14.96 1.31
CA PRO A 106 -5.17 15.10 2.73
C PRO A 106 -6.28 15.92 3.41
N GLY A 107 -7.38 15.26 3.75
CA GLY A 107 -8.59 15.87 4.29
C GLY A 107 -9.10 15.18 5.55
N PRO A 108 -10.38 15.39 5.92
CA PRO A 108 -10.98 14.88 7.16
C PRO A 108 -10.87 13.35 7.35
N ARG A 109 -10.72 12.60 6.26
CA ARG A 109 -10.62 11.14 6.28
C ARG A 109 -9.20 10.62 6.53
N LEU A 110 -8.18 11.46 6.66
CA LEU A 110 -6.81 11.00 6.90
C LEU A 110 -6.66 10.10 8.12
N VAL A 111 -7.36 10.43 9.21
CA VAL A 111 -7.39 9.58 10.42
C VAL A 111 -7.96 8.21 10.07
N ARG A 112 -9.05 8.17 9.30
CA ARG A 112 -9.67 6.93 8.87
C ARG A 112 -8.75 6.12 7.95
N SER A 113 -8.03 6.78 7.03
CA SER A 113 -7.03 6.14 6.18
C SER A 113 -5.90 5.52 6.98
N ALA A 114 -5.44 6.18 8.05
CA ALA A 114 -4.45 5.63 8.99
C ALA A 114 -4.98 4.40 9.73
N GLU A 115 -6.23 4.45 10.21
CA GLU A 115 -6.88 3.31 10.87
C GLU A 115 -6.99 2.10 9.93
N LEU A 116 -7.42 2.31 8.69
CA LEU A 116 -7.53 1.25 7.69
C LEU A 116 -6.16 0.68 7.30
N LEU A 117 -5.12 1.52 7.21
CA LEU A 117 -3.74 1.05 7.09
C LEU A 117 -3.36 0.19 8.29
N ALA A 118 -3.62 0.63 9.52
CA ALA A 118 -3.31 -0.14 10.72
C ALA A 118 -4.01 -1.51 10.72
N ALA A 119 -5.27 -1.57 10.26
CA ALA A 119 -6.00 -2.81 10.08
C ALA A 119 -5.32 -3.74 9.06
N ALA A 120 -4.87 -3.22 7.91
CA ALA A 120 -4.14 -4.02 6.92
C ALA A 120 -2.76 -4.50 7.44
N LEU A 121 -2.07 -3.67 8.21
CA LEU A 121 -0.73 -3.98 8.74
C LEU A 121 -0.78 -4.99 9.90
N HIS A 122 -1.80 -4.91 10.76
CA HIS A 122 -1.84 -5.61 12.04
C HIS A 122 -3.03 -6.57 12.23
N GLY A 123 -3.99 -6.60 11.30
CA GLY A 123 -5.19 -7.43 11.39
C GLY A 123 -6.02 -7.11 12.65
N ASP A 124 -6.59 -8.13 13.28
CA ASP A 124 -7.42 -8.00 14.48
C ASP A 124 -6.72 -7.27 15.64
N ARG A 125 -5.38 -7.29 15.68
CA ARG A 125 -4.59 -6.60 16.71
C ARG A 125 -4.69 -5.08 16.62
N ALA A 126 -5.10 -4.54 15.48
CA ALA A 126 -5.34 -3.11 15.32
C ALA A 126 -6.57 -2.64 16.12
N GLY A 127 -7.54 -3.52 16.41
CA GLY A 127 -8.80 -3.13 17.04
C GLY A 127 -9.65 -2.18 16.20
N VAL A 128 -9.39 -2.11 14.89
CA VAL A 128 -10.08 -1.23 13.94
C VAL A 128 -11.15 -2.03 13.22
N ALA A 129 -12.40 -1.57 13.29
CA ALA A 129 -13.47 -2.09 12.43
C ALA A 129 -13.18 -1.69 10.98
N VAL A 130 -13.35 -2.60 10.02
CA VAL A 130 -13.13 -2.35 8.59
C VAL A 130 -14.47 -2.50 7.87
N GLU A 131 -14.92 -1.45 7.19
CA GLU A 131 -16.13 -1.53 6.38
C GLU A 131 -15.89 -2.35 5.11
N PRO A 132 -16.92 -3.06 4.61
CA PRO A 132 -16.85 -3.68 3.30
C PRO A 132 -16.45 -2.67 2.21
N GLY A 133 -15.48 -3.04 1.39
CA GLY A 133 -14.97 -2.18 0.32
C GLY A 133 -13.99 -1.09 0.76
N ALA A 134 -13.49 -1.12 2.01
CA ALA A 134 -12.40 -0.23 2.42
C ALA A 134 -11.05 -0.62 1.79
N PHE A 135 -10.77 -1.93 1.79
CA PHE A 135 -9.68 -2.54 1.03
C PHE A 135 -10.01 -4.00 0.71
N LEU A 136 -9.31 -4.56 -0.27
CA LEU A 136 -9.29 -5.98 -0.59
C LEU A 136 -7.89 -6.55 -0.34
N ARG A 137 -7.81 -7.65 0.40
CA ARG A 137 -6.58 -8.45 0.45
C ARG A 137 -6.52 -9.35 -0.78
N VAL A 138 -5.42 -9.26 -1.50
CA VAL A 138 -5.20 -9.98 -2.76
C VAL A 138 -4.53 -11.31 -2.47
N GLU A 139 -5.06 -12.39 -3.04
CA GLU A 139 -4.41 -13.70 -3.02
C GLU A 139 -3.34 -13.77 -4.12
N ALA A 140 -2.24 -14.47 -3.80
CA ALA A 140 -1.08 -14.62 -4.68
C ALA A 140 -1.46 -15.33 -6.00
#